data_AF-A0A382NK64-F1
#
_entry.id   AF-A0A382NK64-F1
#
_cell.length_a   1.000
_cell.length_b   1.000
_cell.length_c   1.000
_cell.angle_alpha   90.00
_cell.angle_beta   90.00
_cell.angle_gamma   90.00
#
_symmetry.space_group_name_H-M   'P 1'
#
loop_
_entity.id
_entity.type
_entity.pdbx_description
1 polymer ?
#
loop_
_entity_poly.entity_id
_entity_poly.type
_entity_poly.pdbx_seq_one_letter_code
_entity_poly.pdbx_strand_id
1 'polypeptide(L)'
;VGFEGFIWTLLVIQGIIVGSFSGFVAREKGRAPVSWFINGFLFSIIGLIAICGVPSVTHNSEKSEINRSRERPEVERRRGLF
;
A
#
# COMPACT_ATOMS: atom_id res chain seq x y z
N VAL A 1 -32.51 20.93 -6.96
CA VAL A 1 -31.79 19.69 -6.60
C VAL A 1 -32.37 19.21 -5.29
N GLY A 2 -33.06 18.07 -5.28
CA GLY A 2 -33.65 17.54 -4.03
C GLY A 2 -32.58 17.14 -3.02
N PHE A 3 -32.97 16.95 -1.76
CA PHE A 3 -32.11 16.47 -0.67
C PHE A 3 -31.29 15.22 -1.06
N GLU A 4 -31.91 14.31 -1.81
CA GLU A 4 -31.27 13.13 -2.40
C GLU A 4 -30.05 13.48 -3.27
N GLY A 5 -30.19 14.44 -4.19
CA GLY A 5 -29.09 14.85 -5.08
C GLY A 5 -27.93 15.50 -4.33
N PHE A 6 -28.23 16.18 -3.22
CA PHE A 6 -27.22 16.76 -2.34
C PHE A 6 -26.39 15.67 -1.64
N ILE A 7 -27.03 14.63 -1.10
CA ILE A 7 -26.34 13.50 -0.46
C ILE A 7 -25.41 12.78 -1.44
N TRP A 8 -25.90 12.47 -2.65
CA TRP A 8 -25.07 11.83 -3.68
C TRP A 8 -23.87 12.67 -4.09
N THR A 9 -24.05 13.98 -4.20
CA THR A 9 -22.94 14.91 -4.52
C THR A 9 -21.88 14.91 -3.42
N LEU A 10 -22.29 14.97 -2.15
CA LEU A 10 -21.36 14.89 -1.02
C LEU A 10 -20.61 13.55 -0.97
N LEU A 11 -21.29 12.44 -1.25
CA LEU A 11 -20.69 11.11 -1.30
C LEU A 11 -19.59 11.01 -2.36
N VAL A 12 -19.85 11.54 -3.55
CA VAL A 12 -18.88 11.54 -4.66
C VAL A 12 -17.67 12.43 -4.32
N ILE A 13 -17.91 13.63 -3.80
CA ILE A 13 -16.84 14.55 -3.38
C ILE A 13 -15.97 13.88 -2.29
N GLN A 14 -16.59 13.29 -1.28
CA GLN A 14 -15.86 12.61 -0.22
C GLN A 14 -15.05 11.42 -0.75
N GLY A 15 -15.62 10.60 -1.64
CA GLY A 15 -14.91 9.50 -2.28
C GLY A 15 -13.69 9.96 -3.08
N ILE A 16 -13.79 11.08 -3.79
CA ILE A 16 -12.67 11.66 -4.55
C ILE A 16 -11.58 12.16 -3.61
N ILE A 17 -11.93 12.87 -2.53
CA ILE A 17 -10.95 13.40 -1.56
C ILE A 17 -10.20 12.25 -0.89
N VAL A 18 -10.92 11.25 -0.37
CA VAL A 18 -10.33 10.12 0.36
C VAL A 18 -9.55 9.19 -0.58
N GLY A 19 -10.08 8.90 -1.76
CA GLY A 19 -9.38 8.12 -2.79
C GLY A 19 -8.07 8.78 -3.20
N SER A 20 -8.10 10.09 -3.48
CA SER A 20 -6.90 10.85 -3.89
C SER A 20 -5.84 10.88 -2.79
N PHE A 21 -6.26 11.07 -1.53
CA PHE A 21 -5.34 11.06 -0.39
C PHE A 21 -4.72 9.67 -0.15
N SER A 22 -5.50 8.61 -0.26
CA SER A 22 -4.99 7.23 -0.17
C SER A 22 -3.99 6.92 -1.30
N GLY A 23 -4.29 7.33 -2.53
CA GLY A 23 -3.37 7.18 -3.67
C GLY A 23 -2.07 7.99 -3.50
N PHE A 24 -2.14 9.18 -2.91
CA PHE A 24 -0.97 9.99 -2.60
C PHE A 24 -0.07 9.32 -1.56
N VAL A 25 -0.65 8.87 -0.43
CA VAL A 25 0.10 8.15 0.62
C VAL A 25 0.69 6.84 0.09
N ALA A 26 0.00 6.15 -0.83
CA ALA A 26 0.53 4.96 -1.49
C ALA A 26 1.78 5.25 -2.32
N ARG A 27 1.76 6.37 -3.04
CA ARG A 27 2.87 6.84 -3.87
C ARG A 27 4.10 7.18 -3.02
N GLU A 28 3.92 7.83 -1.88
CA GLU A 28 5.02 8.10 -0.93
C GLU A 28 5.64 6.82 -0.36
N LYS A 29 4.83 5.75 -0.19
CA LYS A 29 5.28 4.45 0.33
C LYS A 29 5.85 3.51 -0.75
N GLY A 30 5.96 3.96 -2.00
CA GLY A 30 6.46 3.16 -3.12
C GLY A 30 5.50 2.05 -3.59
N ARG A 31 4.19 2.18 -3.32
CA ARG A 31 3.16 1.23 -3.77
C ARG A 31 2.41 1.74 -5.00
N ALA A 32 1.71 0.83 -5.68
CA ALA A 32 0.85 1.15 -6.82
C ALA A 32 -0.30 2.10 -6.41
N PRO A 33 -0.28 3.38 -6.83
CA PRO A 33 -1.22 4.38 -6.36
C PRO A 33 -2.65 4.10 -6.85
N VAL A 34 -2.81 3.54 -8.04
CA VAL A 34 -4.12 3.21 -8.65
C VAL A 34 -4.85 2.13 -7.86
N SER A 35 -4.15 1.08 -7.42
CA SER A 35 -4.73 -0.01 -6.64
C SER A 35 -5.21 0.47 -5.26
N TRP A 36 -4.50 1.42 -4.65
CA TRP A 36 -4.86 2.00 -3.36
C TRP A 36 -5.92 3.10 -3.46
N PHE A 37 -5.95 3.84 -4.57
CA PHE A 37 -7.02 4.78 -4.89
C PHE A 37 -8.38 4.07 -5.02
N ILE A 38 -8.43 2.95 -5.75
CA ILE A 38 -9.65 2.13 -5.89
C ILE A 38 -10.12 1.63 -4.52
N ASN A 39 -9.19 1.21 -3.67
CA ASN A 39 -9.49 0.81 -2.30
C ASN A 39 -10.04 1.97 -1.47
N GLY A 40 -9.44 3.16 -1.56
CA GLY A 40 -9.94 4.37 -0.90
C GLY A 40 -11.31 4.83 -1.42
N PHE A 41 -11.62 4.57 -2.69
CA PHE A 41 -12.92 4.91 -3.28
C PHE A 41 -14.03 3.92 -2.88
N LEU A 42 -13.73 2.62 -2.84
CA LEU A 42 -14.67 1.57 -2.44
C LEU A 42 -14.90 1.48 -0.93
N PHE A 43 -13.87 1.74 -0.11
CA PHE A 43 -13.91 1.61 1.34
C PHE A 43 -13.87 2.95 2.10
N SER A 44 -13.77 4.09 1.38
CA SER A 44 -13.72 5.44 1.94
C SER A 44 -12.69 5.51 3.09
N ILE A 45 -13.12 5.90 4.30
CA ILE A 45 -12.26 6.04 5.48
C ILE A 45 -11.50 4.76 5.85
N ILE A 46 -12.09 3.57 5.67
CA ILE A 46 -11.44 2.30 6.03
C ILE A 46 -10.18 2.09 5.18
N GLY A 47 -10.21 2.48 3.90
CA GLY A 47 -9.05 2.42 3.01
C GLY A 47 -7.93 3.37 3.41
N LEU A 48 -8.28 4.52 4.01
CA LEU A 48 -7.33 5.50 4.53
C LEU A 48 -6.61 4.99 5.80
N ILE A 49 -7.37 4.36 6.71
CA ILE A 49 -6.81 3.78 7.94
C ILE A 49 -5.90 2.60 7.59
N ALA A 50 -6.32 1.75 6.64
CA ALA A 50 -5.54 0.62 6.18
C ALA A 50 -4.17 1.04 5.61
N ILE A 51 -4.10 2.13 4.83
CA ILE A 51 -2.83 2.59 4.27
C ILE A 51 -1.89 3.22 5.31
N CYS A 52 -2.47 3.80 6.37
CA CYS A 52 -1.69 4.33 7.48
C CYS A 52 -0.94 3.21 8.22
N GLY A 53 -1.61 2.09 8.48
CA GLY A 53 -1.03 0.91 9.12
C GLY A 53 -0.06 0.10 8.23
N VAL A 54 -0.04 0.38 6.93
CA VAL A 54 0.82 -0.34 5.99
C VAL A 54 2.26 0.23 6.01
N PRO A 55 3.29 -0.60 6.27
CA PRO A 55 4.69 -0.19 6.17
C PRO A 55 5.10 0.05 4.71
N SER A 56 6.06 0.96 4.50
CA SER A 56 6.58 1.27 3.15
C SER A 56 7.28 0.04 2.55
N VAL A 57 7.14 -0.14 1.24
CA VAL A 57 7.65 -1.34 0.54
C VAL A 57 9.10 -1.18 0.12
N THR A 58 9.64 0.04 0.23
CA THR A 58 10.98 0.44 -0.20
C THR A 58 12.13 -0.42 0.36
N HIS A 59 11.91 -1.25 1.39
CA HIS A 59 13.00 -2.07 1.96
C HIS A 59 12.74 -3.58 2.01
N ASN A 60 11.56 -4.08 1.63
CA ASN A 60 11.25 -5.51 1.90
C ASN A 60 11.54 -6.45 0.73
N SER A 61 11.43 -6.00 -0.52
CA SER A 61 11.82 -6.84 -1.67
C SER A 61 13.33 -7.03 -1.72
N GLU A 62 14.10 -5.96 -1.53
CA GLU A 62 15.57 -6.00 -1.63
C GLU A 62 16.22 -6.81 -0.49
N LYS A 63 15.71 -6.68 0.75
CA LYS A 63 16.25 -7.41 1.90
C LYS A 63 16.03 -8.93 1.77
N SER A 64 14.93 -9.37 1.16
CA SER A 64 14.65 -10.79 0.98
C SER A 64 15.59 -11.47 -0.03
N GLU A 65 16.07 -10.72 -1.03
CA GLU A 65 16.93 -11.23 -2.09
C GLU A 65 18.42 -11.14 -1.72
N ILE A 66 18.82 -10.08 -1.01
CA ILE A 66 20.17 -9.94 -0.44
C ILE A 66 20.41 -10.99 0.66
N ASN A 67 19.45 -11.22 1.55
CA ASN A 67 19.61 -12.20 2.63
C ASN A 67 19.70 -13.63 2.06
N ARG A 68 18.85 -13.97 1.07
CA ARG A 68 18.87 -15.27 0.39
C ARG A 68 20.18 -15.52 -0.37
N SER A 69 20.76 -14.47 -0.96
CA SER A 69 22.05 -14.56 -1.67
C SER A 69 23.25 -14.67 -0.73
N ARG A 70 23.18 -14.07 0.47
CA ARG A 70 24.21 -14.21 1.52
C ARG A 70 24.17 -15.54 2.26
N GLU A 71 22.98 -16.11 2.49
CA GLU A 71 22.87 -17.40 3.19
C GLU A 71 23.39 -18.56 2.34
N ARG A 72 23.29 -18.50 1.01
CA ARG A 72 23.73 -19.58 0.10
C ARG A 72 25.21 -19.98 0.28
N PRO A 73 26.20 -19.06 0.24
CA PRO A 73 27.61 -19.43 0.45
C PRO A 73 27.91 -19.85 1.88
N GLU A 74 27.15 -19.38 2.87
CA GLU A 74 27.41 -19.66 4.29
C GLU A 74 26.86 -21.04 4.71
N VAL A 75 25.70 -21.43 4.18
CA VAL A 75 25.15 -22.78 4.31
C VAL A 75 26.03 -23.80 3.57
N GLU A 76 26.49 -23.49 2.36
CA GLU A 76 27.41 -24.35 1.61
C GLU A 76 28.76 -24.51 2.35
N ARG A 77 29.31 -23.42 2.88
CA ARG A 77 30.54 -23.45 3.67
C ARG A 77 30.37 -24.26 4.96
N ARG A 78 29.23 -24.14 5.66
CA ARG A 78 28.92 -24.98 6.83
C ARG A 78 28.84 -26.46 6.45
N ARG A 79 28.27 -26.80 5.30
CA ARG A 79 28.17 -28.19 4.83
C ARG A 79 29.52 -28.80 4.44
N GLY A 80 30.47 -27.98 3.98
CA GLY A 80 31.84 -28.43 3.69
C GLY A 80 32.75 -28.55 4.93
N LEU A 81 32.26 -28.20 6.12
CA LEU A 81 32.99 -28.26 7.39
C LEU A 81 32.60 -29.48 8.26
N PHE A 82 31.60 -30.28 7.85
CA PHE A 82 31.15 -31.49 8.53
C PHE A 82 31.45 -32.74 7.71
#